data_AF-A0A0L8IEE0-F1
#
_entry.id   AF-A0A0L8IEE0-F1
#
_cell.length_a   1.000
_cell.length_b   1.000
_cell.length_c   1.000
_cell.angle_alpha   90.00
_cell.angle_beta   90.00
_cell.angle_gamma   90.00
#
_symmetry.space_group_name_H-M   'P 1'
#
loop_
_entity.id
_entity.type
_entity.pdbx_description
1 polymer ?
#
loop_
_entity_poly.entity_id
_entity_poly.type
_entity_poly.pdbx_seq_one_letter_code
_entity_poly.pdbx_strand_id
1 'polypeptide(L)'
;MMCGWYWGPLTYEAAKALLDTKPDGSFLLRDSSDDCYILSLSFKSNGKVYHTRMEHHKGLFSFSSQPESHQRCMIKDFMEQAMQNSEDGKFLYFLQAPGPGMPPVPIRLLYPVSRFSSISSLMHLCRFSILGFVRRDLIDNLPIPESLKLYLKESQYFVETLQ
;
A
#
# COMPACT_ATOMS: atom_id res chain seq x y z
N MET A 1 -7.13 -15.97 1.10
CA MET A 1 -7.91 -14.77 0.74
C MET A 1 -6.93 -13.60 0.72
N MET A 2 -6.67 -13.03 -0.46
CA MET A 2 -5.60 -12.03 -0.64
C MET A 2 -5.91 -10.77 0.18
N CYS A 3 -4.95 -10.34 1.00
CA CYS A 3 -5.06 -9.13 1.81
C CYS A 3 -5.25 -7.91 0.91
N GLY A 4 -6.47 -7.37 0.84
CA GLY A 4 -6.79 -6.21 0.00
C GLY A 4 -5.99 -4.97 0.35
N TRP A 5 -5.48 -4.85 1.58
CA TRP A 5 -4.67 -3.74 2.05
C TRP A 5 -3.22 -3.74 1.55
N TYR A 6 -2.75 -4.79 0.87
CA TYR A 6 -1.40 -4.84 0.30
C TYR A 6 -1.42 -4.43 -1.18
N TRP A 7 -0.68 -3.36 -1.51
CA TRP A 7 -0.66 -2.71 -2.82
C TRP A 7 0.55 -3.07 -3.67
N GLY A 8 1.52 -3.83 -3.16
CA GLY A 8 2.74 -4.17 -3.89
C GLY A 8 3.62 -2.94 -4.18
N PRO A 9 4.20 -2.81 -5.39
CA PRO A 9 5.19 -1.78 -5.73
C PRO A 9 4.52 -0.42 -5.97
N LEU A 10 3.91 0.13 -4.91
CA LEU A 10 3.30 1.45 -4.90
C LEU A 10 4.31 2.47 -4.35
N THR A 11 4.43 3.63 -5.00
CA THR A 11 5.32 4.70 -4.51
C THR A 11 4.72 5.41 -3.30
N TYR A 12 5.54 6.13 -2.53
CA TYR A 12 5.04 6.86 -1.36
C TYR A 12 4.14 8.04 -1.77
N GLU A 13 4.40 8.68 -2.91
CA GLU A 13 3.58 9.75 -3.47
C GLU A 13 2.20 9.23 -3.87
N ALA A 14 2.14 8.08 -4.55
CA ALA A 14 0.89 7.45 -4.94
C ALA A 14 0.09 7.01 -3.71
N ALA A 15 0.77 6.42 -2.70
CA ALA A 15 0.15 6.09 -1.42
C ALA A 15 -0.42 7.32 -0.70
N LYS A 16 0.31 8.44 -0.73
CA LYS A 16 -0.15 9.72 -0.18
C LYS A 16 -1.41 10.21 -0.89
N ALA A 17 -1.42 10.22 -2.23
CA ALA A 17 -2.59 10.65 -2.99
C ALA A 17 -3.83 9.80 -2.69
N LEU A 18 -3.67 8.47 -2.58
CA LEU A 18 -4.77 7.56 -2.22
C LEU A 18 -5.31 7.81 -0.81
N LEU A 19 -4.44 8.14 0.15
CA LEU A 19 -4.82 8.34 1.54
C LEU A 19 -5.33 9.76 1.84
N ASP A 20 -4.93 10.77 1.05
CA ASP A 20 -5.27 12.17 1.30
C ASP A 20 -6.79 12.40 1.30
N THR A 21 -7.51 11.69 0.44
CA THR A 21 -8.97 11.73 0.32
C THR A 21 -9.72 10.86 1.33
N LYS A 22 -9.00 10.09 2.16
CA LYS A 22 -9.58 9.11 3.09
C LYS A 22 -9.63 9.64 4.52
N PRO A 23 -10.46 9.08 5.42
CA PRO A 23 -10.50 9.49 6.82
C PRO A 23 -9.22 9.11 7.59
N ASP A 24 -8.99 9.77 8.71
CA ASP A 24 -7.93 9.39 9.66
C ASP A 24 -8.10 7.94 10.13
N GLY A 25 -7.00 7.21 10.26
CA GLY A 25 -7.00 5.77 10.51
C GLY A 25 -7.01 4.92 9.24
N SER A 26 -7.07 5.55 8.06
CA SER A 26 -6.90 4.84 6.78
C SER A 26 -5.46 4.44 6.56
N PHE A 27 -5.23 3.23 6.07
CA PHE A 27 -3.88 2.71 5.85
C PHE A 27 -3.79 1.73 4.69
N LEU A 28 -2.56 1.53 4.20
CA LEU A 28 -2.21 0.51 3.24
C LEU A 28 -0.77 0.05 3.44
N LEU A 29 -0.48 -1.18 3.01
CA LEU A 29 0.86 -1.73 2.97
C LEU A 29 1.37 -1.75 1.53
N ARG A 30 2.63 -1.38 1.35
CA ARG A 30 3.31 -1.33 0.05
C ARG A 30 4.73 -1.84 0.18
N ASP A 31 5.36 -2.13 -0.95
CA ASP A 31 6.78 -2.42 -0.98
C ASP A 31 7.59 -1.19 -0.57
N SER A 32 8.70 -1.43 0.13
CA SER A 32 9.63 -0.36 0.44
C SER A 32 10.37 0.07 -0.83
N SER A 33 10.66 1.36 -0.94
CA SER A 33 11.56 1.90 -1.97
C SER A 33 13.03 1.88 -1.54
N ASP A 34 13.30 1.30 -0.38
CA ASP A 34 14.62 1.20 0.25
C ASP A 34 15.04 -0.28 0.26
N ASP A 35 16.20 -0.58 -0.30
CA ASP A 35 16.71 -1.95 -0.48
C ASP A 35 16.92 -2.70 0.85
N CYS A 36 17.02 -1.98 1.98
CA CYS A 36 17.19 -2.58 3.30
C CYS A 36 15.85 -3.02 3.94
N TYR A 37 14.72 -2.72 3.32
CA TYR A 37 13.39 -3.02 3.87
C TYR A 37 12.50 -3.66 2.82
N ILE A 38 11.69 -4.63 3.24
CA ILE A 38 10.79 -5.33 2.32
C ILE A 38 9.46 -4.56 2.19
N LEU A 39 8.95 -4.03 3.29
CA LEU A 39 7.60 -3.46 3.36
C LEU A 39 7.59 -2.09 4.04
N SER A 40 6.63 -1.26 3.62
CA SER A 40 6.34 0.04 4.20
C SER A 40 4.85 0.18 4.45
N LEU A 41 4.49 0.62 5.65
CA LEU A 41 3.13 1.01 6.03
C LEU A 41 2.93 2.49 5.74
N SER A 42 1.89 2.81 4.99
CA SER A 42 1.43 4.19 4.79
C SER A 42 0.07 4.36 5.46
N PHE A 43 -0.09 5.38 6.29
CA PHE A 43 -1.32 5.59 7.06
C PHE A 43 -1.62 7.07 7.26
N LYS A 44 -2.89 7.40 7.47
CA LYS A 44 -3.35 8.76 7.74
C LYS A 44 -3.66 8.94 9.22
N SER A 45 -3.13 10.00 9.81
CA SER A 45 -3.34 10.35 11.22
C SER A 45 -3.32 11.87 11.36
N ASN A 46 -4.25 12.44 12.14
CA ASN A 46 -4.36 13.88 12.36
C ASN A 46 -4.37 14.70 11.06
N GLY A 47 -5.10 14.23 10.04
CA GLY A 47 -5.20 14.88 8.73
C GLY A 47 -3.94 14.81 7.87
N LYS A 48 -2.88 14.12 8.30
CA LYS A 48 -1.61 13.98 7.55
C LYS A 48 -1.32 12.52 7.24
N VAL A 49 -0.69 12.29 6.09
CA VAL A 49 -0.20 10.95 5.71
C VAL A 49 1.22 10.77 6.20
N TYR A 50 1.45 9.64 6.88
CA TYR A 50 2.74 9.21 7.39
C TYR A 50 3.15 7.89 6.74
N HIS A 51 4.45 7.65 6.71
CA HIS A 51 5.04 6.43 6.20
C HIS A 51 6.02 5.89 7.24
N THR A 52 5.91 4.60 7.54
CA THR A 52 6.88 3.89 8.37
C THR A 52 7.34 2.63 7.67
N ARG A 53 8.64 2.36 7.74
CA ARG A 53 9.18 1.10 7.26
C ARG A 53 8.86 0.00 8.27
N MET A 54 8.63 -1.21 7.78
CA MET A 54 8.46 -2.38 8.61
C MET A 54 9.79 -3.11 8.72
N GLU A 55 10.22 -3.36 9.95
CA GLU A 55 11.41 -4.13 10.22
C GLU A 55 11.09 -5.62 10.09
N HIS A 56 12.05 -6.36 9.56
CA HIS A 56 12.00 -7.81 9.49
C HIS A 56 13.31 -8.37 10.03
N HIS A 57 13.29 -8.86 11.27
CA HIS A 57 14.47 -9.42 11.94
C HIS A 57 14.16 -10.84 12.41
N LYS A 58 15.06 -11.80 12.14
CA LYS A 58 14.91 -13.23 12.51
C LYS A 58 13.60 -13.89 12.07
N GLY A 59 13.01 -13.45 10.96
CA GLY A 59 11.74 -14.00 10.45
C GLY A 59 10.49 -13.39 11.09
N LEU A 60 10.64 -12.28 11.82
CA LEU A 60 9.57 -11.61 12.56
C LEU A 60 9.38 -10.17 12.07
N PHE A 61 8.12 -9.76 11.91
CA PHE A 61 7.73 -8.39 11.51
C PHE A 61 7.47 -7.49 12.73
N SER A 62 8.00 -6.26 12.70
CA SER A 62 7.77 -5.21 13.73
C SER A 62 7.78 -3.79 13.14
N PHE A 63 7.22 -2.82 13.89
CA PHE A 63 7.54 -1.40 13.70
C PHE A 63 8.76 -1.02 14.55
N SER A 64 9.53 -0.02 14.11
CA SER A 64 10.83 0.42 14.65
C SER A 64 10.85 0.89 16.12
N SER A 65 9.70 0.87 16.82
CA SER A 65 9.59 1.29 18.22
C SER A 65 8.69 0.34 19.01
N GLN A 66 8.94 -0.97 18.93
CA GLN A 66 8.11 -1.97 19.62
C GLN A 66 8.89 -2.95 20.50
N PRO A 67 8.29 -3.38 21.63
CA PRO A 67 8.77 -4.51 22.40
C PRO A 67 8.64 -5.81 21.59
N GLU A 68 9.64 -6.69 21.71
CA GLU A 68 9.76 -7.95 20.96
C GLU A 68 8.52 -8.86 21.07
N SER A 69 7.68 -8.71 22.10
CA SER A 69 6.47 -9.50 22.33
C SER A 69 5.36 -9.33 21.28
N HIS A 70 5.39 -8.26 20.49
CA HIS A 70 4.39 -7.97 19.47
C HIS A 70 4.82 -8.39 18.06
N GLN A 71 6.02 -8.95 17.93
CA GLN A 71 6.53 -9.53 16.70
C GLN A 71 5.69 -10.75 16.29
N ARG A 72 5.50 -10.93 14.98
CA ARG A 72 4.84 -12.10 14.40
C ARG A 72 5.59 -12.60 13.18
N CYS A 73 5.55 -13.91 12.94
CA CYS A 73 6.19 -14.53 11.78
C CYS A 73 5.47 -14.18 10.47
N MET A 74 4.14 -14.02 10.52
CA MET A 74 3.34 -13.66 9.36
C MET A 74 2.88 -12.21 9.45
N ILE A 75 3.13 -11.45 8.38
CA ILE A 75 2.67 -10.05 8.27
C ILE A 75 1.15 -9.92 8.40
N LYS A 76 0.40 -10.93 7.94
CA LYS A 76 -1.06 -10.97 8.04
C LYS A 76 -1.50 -10.95 9.50
N ASP A 77 -0.96 -11.84 10.32
CA ASP A 77 -1.30 -11.95 11.74
C ASP A 77 -0.89 -10.70 12.52
N PHE A 78 0.27 -10.11 12.15
CA PHE A 78 0.71 -8.83 12.71
C PHE A 78 -0.31 -7.71 12.43
N MET A 79 -0.72 -7.56 11.17
CA MET A 79 -1.65 -6.53 10.76
C MET A 79 -3.04 -6.74 11.35
N GLU A 80 -3.54 -7.97 11.42
CA GLU A 80 -4.83 -8.30 12.04
C GLU A 80 -4.85 -7.94 13.52
N GLN A 81 -3.81 -8.32 14.27
CA GLN A 81 -3.66 -7.93 15.68
C GLN A 81 -3.58 -6.41 15.82
N ALA A 82 -2.84 -5.73 14.94
CA ALA A 82 -2.66 -4.30 14.99
C ALA A 82 -3.95 -3.51 14.69
N MET A 83 -4.78 -4.01 13.77
CA MET A 83 -6.12 -3.48 13.50
C MET A 83 -7.02 -3.67 14.71
N GLN A 84 -7.06 -4.87 15.30
CA GLN A 84 -7.90 -5.17 16.45
C GLN A 84 -7.55 -4.29 17.66
N ASN A 85 -6.26 -4.08 17.92
CA ASN A 85 -5.82 -3.15 18.97
C ASN A 85 -6.25 -1.71 18.69
N SER A 86 -6.22 -1.29 17.43
CA SER A 86 -6.67 0.06 17.02
C SER A 86 -8.17 0.26 17.22
N GLU A 87 -8.99 -0.76 16.94
CA GLU A 87 -10.45 -0.74 17.14
C GLU A 87 -10.84 -0.71 18.62
N ASP A 88 -10.13 -1.47 19.46
CA ASP A 88 -10.27 -1.48 20.92
C ASP A 88 -9.92 -0.12 21.58
N GLY A 89 -9.45 0.86 20.81
CA GLY A 89 -8.91 2.13 21.31
C GLY A 89 -7.55 1.98 22.00
N LYS A 90 -6.94 0.79 21.93
CA LYS A 90 -5.60 0.50 22.45
C LYS A 90 -4.57 0.86 21.38
N PHE A 91 -4.18 2.13 21.32
CA PHE A 91 -3.08 2.56 20.45
C PHE A 91 -1.75 2.03 20.99
N LEU A 92 -1.28 0.91 20.45
CA LEU A 92 -0.03 0.27 20.86
C LEU A 92 1.19 0.78 20.09
N TYR A 93 0.97 1.43 18.96
CA TYR A 93 2.04 1.76 18.02
C TYR A 93 2.13 3.26 17.79
N PHE A 94 3.35 3.75 17.81
CA PHE A 94 3.64 5.15 17.61
C PHE A 94 4.77 5.32 16.60
N LEU A 95 4.58 6.25 15.67
CA LEU A 95 5.67 6.77 14.87
C LEU A 95 6.54 7.64 15.77
N GLN A 96 7.86 7.46 15.73
CA GLN A 96 8.78 8.38 16.37
C GLN A 96 8.50 9.81 15.90
N ALA A 97 8.64 10.75 16.82
CA ALA A 97 8.37 12.15 16.60
C ALA A 97 9.13 12.65 15.35
N PRO A 98 8.45 13.24 14.36
CA PRO A 98 9.11 13.71 13.13
C PRO A 98 10.02 14.93 13.34
N GLY A 99 10.17 15.42 14.58
CA GLY A 99 11.08 16.49 14.95
C GLY A 99 11.24 16.60 16.48
N PRO A 100 12.29 17.30 16.96
CA PRO A 100 12.53 17.52 18.38
C PRO A 100 11.36 18.28 19.02
N GLY A 101 10.81 17.74 20.12
CA GLY A 101 9.70 18.33 20.87
C GLY A 101 8.29 18.00 20.34
N MET A 102 8.16 17.24 19.25
CA MET A 102 6.86 16.78 18.77
C MET A 102 6.41 15.53 19.54
N PRO A 103 5.12 15.39 19.86
CA PRO A 103 4.62 14.15 20.44
C PRO A 103 4.70 13.00 19.43
N PRO A 104 4.88 11.75 19.89
CA PRO A 104 4.79 10.57 19.03
C PRO A 104 3.41 10.50 18.37
N VAL A 105 3.38 10.08 17.10
CA VAL A 105 2.12 10.01 16.32
C VAL A 105 1.51 8.63 16.49
N PRO A 106 0.28 8.50 17.02
CA PRO A 106 -0.36 7.19 17.14
C PRO A 106 -0.68 6.62 15.76
N ILE A 107 -0.34 5.35 15.56
CA ILE A 107 -0.70 4.58 14.38
C ILE A 107 -2.05 3.91 14.67
N ARG A 108 -3.09 4.35 13.97
CA ARG A 108 -4.44 3.81 14.06
C ARG A 108 -4.75 3.08 12.76
N LEU A 109 -4.87 1.76 12.81
CA LEU A 109 -5.16 0.94 11.63
C LEU A 109 -6.64 0.56 11.61
N LEU A 110 -7.49 1.53 11.27
CA LEU A 110 -8.95 1.37 11.36
C LEU A 110 -9.57 1.03 10.00
N TYR A 111 -9.09 1.66 8.93
CA TYR A 111 -9.71 1.59 7.61
C TYR A 111 -8.69 1.06 6.59
N PRO A 112 -8.62 -0.27 6.37
CA PRO A 112 -7.75 -0.83 5.36
C PRO A 112 -8.17 -0.34 3.97
N VAL A 113 -7.30 0.38 3.30
CA VAL A 113 -7.53 0.84 1.92
C VAL A 113 -7.25 -0.31 0.99
N SER A 114 -8.31 -0.87 0.43
CA SER A 114 -8.22 -2.02 -0.46
C SER A 114 -7.70 -1.62 -1.84
N ARG A 115 -6.72 -2.36 -2.39
CA ARG A 115 -6.31 -2.31 -3.80
C ARG A 115 -7.45 -2.62 -4.76
N PHE A 116 -8.50 -3.27 -4.27
CA PHE A 116 -9.72 -3.57 -5.03
C PHE A 116 -10.81 -2.51 -4.82
N SER A 117 -10.56 -1.47 -4.01
CA SER A 117 -11.53 -0.39 -3.75
C SER A 117 -11.79 0.46 -4.99
N SER A 118 -10.82 0.57 -5.90
CA SER A 118 -10.99 1.14 -7.23
C SER A 118 -10.67 0.02 -8.22
N ILE A 119 -11.65 -0.86 -8.47
CA ILE A 119 -11.49 -1.89 -9.50
C ILE A 119 -11.24 -1.13 -10.81
N SER A 120 -10.01 -1.24 -11.33
CA SER A 120 -9.69 -0.72 -12.65
C SER A 120 -10.70 -1.28 -13.64
N SER A 121 -11.11 -0.49 -14.64
CA SER A 121 -12.09 -0.97 -15.62
C SER A 121 -11.68 -2.33 -16.19
N LEU A 122 -12.65 -3.14 -16.62
CA LEU A 122 -12.35 -4.42 -17.27
C LEU A 122 -11.34 -4.25 -18.41
N MET A 123 -11.40 -3.11 -19.12
CA MET A 123 -10.44 -2.73 -20.16
C MET A 123 -9.00 -2.65 -19.63
N HIS A 124 -8.81 -2.05 -18.46
CA HIS A 124 -7.50 -1.95 -17.80
C HIS A 124 -7.00 -3.31 -17.29
N LEU A 125 -7.90 -4.14 -16.74
CA LEU A 125 -7.56 -5.50 -16.31
C LEU A 125 -7.15 -6.38 -17.51
N CYS A 126 -7.91 -6.31 -18.61
CA CYS A 126 -7.57 -6.99 -19.86
C CYS A 126 -6.23 -6.51 -20.40
N ARG A 127 -5.97 -5.20 -20.38
CA ARG A 127 -4.67 -4.64 -20.76
C ARG A 127 -3.51 -5.21 -19.96
N PHE A 128 -3.64 -5.27 -18.63
CA PHE A 128 -2.60 -5.80 -17.76
C PHE A 128 -2.32 -7.27 -18.07
N SER A 129 -3.37 -8.06 -18.29
CA SER A 129 -3.26 -9.46 -18.71
C SER A 129 -2.55 -9.58 -20.06
N ILE A 130 -2.97 -8.81 -21.07
CA ILE A 130 -2.36 -8.82 -22.42
C ILE A 130 -0.88 -8.45 -22.36
N LEU A 131 -0.50 -7.38 -21.65
CA LEU A 131 0.90 -6.95 -21.53
C LEU A 131 1.76 -7.90 -20.69
N GLY A 132 1.15 -8.77 -19.88
CA GLY A 132 1.84 -9.87 -19.20
C GLY A 132 2.22 -11.03 -20.14
N PHE A 133 1.47 -11.23 -21.23
CA PHE A 133 1.71 -12.30 -22.20
C PHE A 133 2.32 -11.82 -23.52
N VAL A 134 2.21 -10.53 -23.84
CA VAL A 134 2.63 -9.95 -25.12
C VAL A 134 3.67 -8.86 -24.87
N ARG A 135 4.84 -9.00 -25.51
CA ARG A 135 5.88 -7.96 -25.45
C ARG A 135 5.45 -6.71 -26.22
N ARG A 136 5.92 -5.53 -25.77
CA ARG A 136 5.47 -4.23 -26.29
C ARG A 136 5.78 -4.01 -27.78
N ASP A 137 6.86 -4.61 -28.27
CA ASP A 137 7.27 -4.61 -29.68
C ASP A 137 6.31 -5.41 -30.59
N LEU A 138 5.51 -6.31 -30.03
CA LEU A 138 4.56 -7.14 -30.76
C LEU A 138 3.12 -6.62 -30.73
N ILE A 139 2.85 -5.51 -30.05
CA ILE A 139 1.49 -4.95 -29.91
C ILE A 139 0.90 -4.59 -31.29
N ASP A 140 1.73 -4.12 -32.23
CA ASP A 140 1.29 -3.73 -33.57
C ASP A 140 0.74 -4.90 -34.39
N ASN A 141 1.17 -6.12 -34.07
CA ASN A 141 0.79 -7.35 -34.76
C ASN A 141 -0.50 -7.98 -34.21
N LEU A 142 -1.07 -7.42 -33.13
CA LEU A 142 -2.30 -7.96 -32.54
C LEU A 142 -3.51 -7.68 -33.46
N PRO A 143 -4.42 -8.66 -33.65
CA PRO A 143 -5.64 -8.50 -34.44
C PRO A 143 -6.71 -7.73 -33.65
N ILE A 144 -6.38 -6.52 -33.21
CA ILE A 144 -7.26 -5.62 -32.45
C ILE A 144 -7.29 -4.24 -33.11
N PRO A 145 -8.34 -3.43 -32.89
CA PRO A 145 -8.43 -2.06 -33.40
C PRO A 145 -7.25 -1.17 -32.97
N GLU A 146 -6.87 -0.20 -33.83
CA GLU A 146 -5.77 0.73 -33.56
C GLU A 146 -5.96 1.56 -32.28
N SER A 147 -7.20 1.92 -31.94
CA SER A 147 -7.49 2.61 -30.67
C SER A 147 -7.07 1.80 -29.45
N LEU A 148 -7.24 0.46 -29.49
CA LEU A 148 -6.80 -0.42 -28.41
C LEU A 148 -5.29 -0.63 -28.44
N LYS A 149 -4.64 -0.65 -29.61
CA LYS A 149 -3.17 -0.71 -29.69
C LYS A 149 -2.52 0.53 -29.08
N LEU A 150 -3.06 1.72 -29.39
CA LEU A 150 -2.63 2.98 -28.79
C LEU A 150 -2.83 2.96 -27.28
N TYR A 151 -3.99 2.50 -26.81
CA TYR A 151 -4.23 2.30 -25.39
C TYR A 151 -3.16 1.39 -24.79
N LEU A 152 -2.94 0.17 -25.30
CA LEU A 152 -1.93 -0.78 -24.78
C LEU A 152 -0.50 -0.20 -24.72
N LYS A 153 -0.13 0.72 -25.61
CA LYS A 153 1.19 1.37 -25.67
C LYS A 153 1.39 2.53 -24.70
N GLU A 154 0.30 3.10 -24.17
CA GLU A 154 0.35 4.29 -23.31
C GLU A 154 1.18 4.03 -22.03
N SER A 155 2.09 4.92 -21.65
CA SER A 155 2.86 4.77 -20.42
C SER A 155 2.04 5.22 -19.21
N GLN A 156 1.39 4.30 -18.49
CA GLN A 156 0.71 4.68 -17.25
C GLN A 156 1.58 4.47 -16.01
N TYR A 157 1.82 5.58 -15.31
CA TYR A 157 2.42 5.67 -13.98
C TYR A 157 1.38 5.84 -12.86
N PHE A 158 0.08 5.73 -13.16
CA PHE A 158 -0.97 5.98 -12.16
C PHE A 158 -2.05 4.92 -12.19
N VAL A 159 -2.40 4.45 -11.00
CA VAL A 159 -3.63 3.72 -10.71
C VAL A 159 -4.79 4.65 -11.10
N GLU A 160 -5.48 4.34 -12.18
CA GLU A 160 -6.69 5.06 -12.61
C GLU A 160 -7.74 4.97 -11.50
N THR A 161 -7.92 6.08 -10.78
CA THR A 161 -9.02 6.24 -9.83
C THR A 161 -10.25 6.60 -10.67
N LEU A 162 -11.23 5.71 -10.72
CA LEU A 162 -12.53 6.03 -11.32
C LEU A 162 -13.19 7.12 -10.45
N GLN A 163 -13.52 8.25 -11.07
CA GLN A 163 -14.40 9.29 -10.51
C GLN A 163 -15.81 8.75 -10.30
#